data_AF-A0A383ESQ5-F1
#
_entry.id   AF-A0A383ESQ5-F1
#
_cell.length_a   1.000
_cell.length_b   1.000
_cell.length_c   1.000
_cell.angle_alpha   90.00
_cell.angle_beta   90.00
_cell.angle_gamma   90.00
#
_symmetry.space_group_name_H-M   'P 1'
#
loop_
_entity.id
_entity.type
_entity.pdbx_description
1 polymer ?
#
loop_
_entity_poly.entity_id
_entity_poly.type
_entity_poly.pdbx_seq_one_letter_code
_entity_poly.pdbx_strand_id
1 'polypeptide(L)'
;MFNVAFMRRVIQRLAAVFVFTVMALGATAVSAQSSWSERISIGGDFRLRHEGFFQDYTKARQRLRFRARLALDTEINEDVHFGIRLASGDLGNPISTNQTMTDLLTTKPINLDRAFLTYSPSNAVTIGGGKFGLPVTRTQMTFDSDLNWEGVYQQFRKTTGLVSVKF
;
A
#
# COMPACT_ATOMS: atom_id res chain seq x y z
N MET A 1 -40.06 51.67 43.56
CA MET A 1 -40.39 50.23 43.41
C MET A 1 -40.02 49.81 41.99
N PHE A 2 -38.95 49.05 41.79
CA PHE A 2 -38.57 48.59 40.45
C PHE A 2 -39.53 47.49 39.98
N ASN A 3 -40.08 47.66 38.77
CA ASN A 3 -41.09 46.76 38.22
C ASN A 3 -40.45 45.41 37.85
N VAL A 4 -40.69 44.39 38.69
CA VAL A 4 -40.14 43.02 38.56
C VAL A 4 -40.45 42.41 37.18
N ALA A 5 -41.56 42.80 36.55
CA ALA A 5 -41.92 42.33 35.22
C ALA A 5 -40.98 42.86 34.11
N PHE A 6 -40.42 44.06 34.28
CA PHE A 6 -39.45 44.63 33.34
C PHE A 6 -38.09 43.94 33.45
N MET A 7 -37.62 43.74 34.68
CA MET A 7 -36.33 43.08 34.96
C MET A 7 -36.31 41.63 34.47
N ARG A 8 -37.43 40.90 34.58
CA ARG A 8 -37.56 39.53 34.06
C ARG A 8 -37.46 39.46 32.53
N ARG A 9 -38.02 40.44 31.80
CA ARG A 9 -37.92 40.53 30.33
C ARG A 9 -36.50 40.85 29.87
N VAL A 10 -35.78 41.70 30.60
CA VAL A 10 -34.38 42.05 30.30
C VAL A 10 -33.46 40.84 30.52
N ILE A 11 -33.63 40.12 31.62
CA ILE A 11 -32.86 38.89 31.91
C ILE A 11 -33.12 37.82 30.86
N GLN A 12 -34.37 37.62 30.42
CA GLN A 12 -34.70 36.66 29.36
C GLN A 12 -34.07 37.02 28.01
N ARG A 13 -34.02 38.31 27.64
CA ARG A 13 -33.38 38.76 26.40
C ARG A 13 -31.86 38.60 26.44
N LEU A 14 -31.23 38.93 27.57
CA LEU A 14 -29.79 38.73 27.75
C LEU A 14 -29.41 37.24 27.73
N ALA A 15 -30.21 36.39 28.37
CA ALA A 15 -30.02 34.93 28.31
C ALA A 15 -30.17 34.39 26.89
N ALA A 16 -31.15 34.87 26.11
CA ALA A 16 -31.34 34.46 24.71
C ALA A 16 -30.16 34.89 23.81
N VAL A 17 -29.64 36.11 24.00
CA VAL A 17 -28.45 36.59 23.25
C VAL A 17 -27.21 35.78 23.61
N PHE A 18 -27.04 35.44 24.90
CA PHE A 18 -25.93 34.60 25.37
C PHE A 18 -25.98 33.17 24.79
N VAL A 19 -27.15 32.54 24.78
CA VAL A 19 -27.33 31.21 24.15
C VAL A 19 -27.08 31.26 22.65
N PHE A 20 -27.52 32.33 21.98
CA PHE A 20 -27.28 32.51 20.55
C PHE A 20 -25.81 32.73 20.21
N THR A 21 -25.07 33.48 21.04
CA THR A 21 -23.62 33.67 20.86
C THR A 21 -22.82 32.41 21.15
N VAL A 22 -23.20 31.63 22.17
CA VAL A 22 -22.56 30.34 22.45
C VAL A 22 -22.80 29.32 21.32
N MET A 23 -23.98 29.32 20.70
CA MET A 23 -24.24 28.50 19.51
C MET A 23 -23.44 28.96 18.27
N ALA A 24 -23.26 30.27 18.08
CA ALA A 24 -22.49 30.81 16.95
C ALA A 24 -20.98 30.55 17.06
N LEU A 25 -20.44 30.46 18.29
CA LEU A 25 -19.02 30.15 18.55
C LEU A 25 -18.73 28.64 18.64
N GLY A 26 -19.75 27.78 18.76
CA GLY A 26 -19.60 26.33 18.88
C GLY A 26 -19.53 25.57 17.54
N ALA A 27 -19.77 26.24 16.41
CA ALA A 27 -19.69 25.64 15.08
C ALA A 27 -18.23 25.53 14.59
N THR A 28 -17.39 24.82 15.35
CA THR A 28 -16.13 24.33 14.79
C THR A 28 -16.49 23.19 13.85
N ALA A 29 -16.27 23.39 12.55
CA ALA A 29 -16.39 22.32 11.58
C ALA A 29 -15.45 21.20 12.02
N VAL A 30 -16.02 20.03 12.38
CA VAL A 30 -15.23 18.80 12.49
C VAL A 30 -14.65 18.59 11.11
N SER A 31 -13.38 18.97 10.93
CA SER A 31 -12.65 18.70 9.71
C SER A 31 -12.70 17.19 9.50
N ALA A 32 -13.26 16.75 8.37
CA ALA A 32 -13.15 15.37 7.95
C ALA A 32 -11.66 15.08 7.77
N GLN A 33 -11.06 14.49 8.80
CA GLN A 33 -9.70 13.95 8.75
C GLN A 33 -9.70 12.95 7.59
N SER A 34 -8.91 13.22 6.55
CA SER A 34 -8.67 12.31 5.42
C SER A 34 -8.55 10.88 5.97
N SER A 35 -9.53 10.04 5.65
CA SER A 35 -9.57 8.68 6.17
C SER A 35 -8.53 7.84 5.43
N TRP A 36 -7.74 7.04 6.14
CA TRP A 36 -6.74 6.14 5.54
C TRP A 36 -7.33 5.24 4.43
N SER A 37 -8.63 4.98 4.49
CA SER A 37 -9.40 4.26 3.47
C SER A 37 -9.45 4.93 2.11
N GLU A 38 -9.39 6.26 2.03
CA GLU A 38 -9.34 7.01 0.75
C GLU A 38 -7.97 6.87 0.06
N ARG A 39 -6.94 6.47 0.81
CA ARG A 39 -5.56 6.31 0.34
C ARG A 39 -5.23 4.86 -0.01
N ILE A 40 -6.24 3.99 -0.08
CA ILE A 40 -6.06 2.61 -0.53
C ILE A 40 -5.98 2.61 -2.06
N SER A 41 -4.83 2.20 -2.57
CA SER A 41 -4.59 1.94 -3.98
C SER A 41 -4.66 0.43 -4.23
N ILE A 42 -5.52 0.02 -5.17
CA ILE A 42 -5.61 -1.37 -5.61
C ILE A 42 -5.06 -1.43 -7.03
N GLY A 43 -3.99 -2.21 -7.21
CA GLY A 43 -3.35 -2.45 -8.49
C GLY A 43 -3.32 -3.93 -8.83
N GLY A 44 -3.05 -4.26 -10.08
CA GLY A 44 -2.88 -5.65 -10.48
C GLY A 44 -2.32 -5.78 -11.89
N ASP A 45 -1.75 -6.94 -12.17
CA ASP A 45 -1.31 -7.31 -13.51
C ASP A 45 -1.82 -8.70 -13.88
N PHE A 46 -2.27 -8.83 -15.13
CA PHE A 46 -2.59 -10.13 -15.71
C PHE A 46 -1.79 -10.31 -17.00
N ARG A 47 -1.11 -11.45 -17.10
CA ARG A 47 -0.30 -11.80 -18.27
C ARG A 47 -0.54 -13.25 -18.66
N LEU A 48 -0.87 -13.46 -19.93
CA LEU A 48 -0.90 -14.78 -20.55
C LEU A 48 0.31 -14.93 -21.47
N ARG A 49 0.96 -16.09 -21.44
CA ARG A 49 2.10 -16.41 -22.30
C ARG A 49 1.98 -17.85 -22.79
N HIS A 50 2.15 -18.03 -24.09
CA HIS A 50 2.34 -19.33 -24.70
C HIS A 50 3.83 -19.51 -25.04
N GLU A 51 4.43 -20.62 -24.61
CA GLU A 51 5.81 -21.00 -24.89
C GLU A 51 5.82 -22.32 -25.67
N GLY A 52 6.35 -22.30 -26.89
CA GLY A 52 6.62 -23.51 -27.68
C GLY A 52 8.12 -23.77 -27.73
N PHE A 53 8.56 -24.91 -27.21
CA PHE A 53 9.93 -25.37 -27.33
C PHE A 53 10.02 -26.38 -28.48
N PHE A 54 10.75 -25.99 -29.51
CA PHE A 54 11.08 -26.83 -30.66
C PHE A 54 12.58 -27.09 -30.62
N GLN A 55 12.96 -28.34 -30.41
CA GLN A 55 14.35 -28.78 -30.38
C GLN A 55 14.47 -30.03 -31.25
N ASP A 56 15.49 -30.06 -32.10
CA ASP A 56 15.75 -31.20 -32.98
C ASP A 56 15.93 -32.48 -32.13
N TYR A 57 15.34 -33.58 -32.60
CA TYR A 57 15.33 -34.90 -31.94
C TYR A 57 14.62 -34.98 -30.57
N THR A 58 13.87 -33.95 -30.16
CA THR A 58 13.06 -33.95 -28.93
C THR A 58 11.58 -33.70 -29.23
N LYS A 59 10.67 -34.27 -28.44
CA LYS A 59 9.23 -33.98 -28.57
C LYS A 59 8.98 -32.48 -28.35
N ALA A 60 8.24 -31.85 -29.25
CA ALA A 60 7.83 -30.46 -29.12
C ALA A 60 7.04 -30.26 -27.82
N ARG A 61 7.49 -29.33 -26.97
CA ARG A 61 6.83 -29.02 -25.69
C ARG A 61 6.10 -27.70 -25.81
N GLN A 62 4.77 -27.75 -25.71
CA GLN A 62 3.94 -26.56 -25.60
C GLN A 62 3.57 -26.32 -24.13
N ARG A 63 3.73 -25.08 -23.69
CA ARG A 63 3.45 -24.67 -22.32
C ARG A 63 2.67 -23.37 -22.31
N LEU A 64 1.42 -23.43 -21.84
CA LEU A 64 0.63 -22.25 -21.55
C LEU A 64 0.88 -21.81 -20.10
N ARG A 65 1.22 -20.55 -19.91
CA ARG A 65 1.51 -19.95 -18.61
C ARG A 65 0.67 -18.70 -18.42
N PHE A 66 0.19 -18.50 -17.21
CA PHE A 66 -0.44 -17.25 -16.83
C PHE A 66 0.21 -16.70 -15.56
N ARG A 67 0.08 -15.39 -15.38
CA ARG A 67 0.47 -14.66 -14.20
C ARG A 67 -0.66 -13.71 -13.87
N ALA A 68 -1.22 -13.85 -12.67
CA ALA A 68 -2.18 -12.93 -12.10
C ALA A 68 -1.58 -12.39 -10.81
N ARG A 69 -1.52 -11.07 -10.68
CA ARG A 69 -1.10 -10.41 -9.45
C ARG A 69 -2.12 -9.37 -9.06
N LEU A 70 -2.39 -9.30 -7.75
CA LEU A 70 -3.22 -8.29 -7.14
C LEU A 70 -2.40 -7.64 -6.03
N ALA A 71 -2.24 -6.33 -6.09
CA ALA A 71 -1.56 -5.53 -5.10
C ALA A 71 -2.57 -4.59 -4.43
N LEU A 72 -2.45 -4.46 -3.12
CA LEU A 72 -3.15 -3.49 -2.31
C LEU A 72 -2.09 -2.73 -1.54
N ASP A 73 -1.98 -1.44 -1.83
CA ASP A 73 -1.04 -0.52 -1.18
C ASP A 73 -1.85 0.55 -0.46
N THR A 74 -1.47 0.89 0.76
CA THR A 74 -2.17 1.89 1.58
C THR A 74 -1.18 2.72 2.38
N GLU A 75 -1.34 4.02 2.29
CA GLU A 75 -0.65 4.99 3.14
C GLU A 75 -1.52 5.24 4.37
N ILE A 76 -1.14 4.64 5.50
CA ILE A 76 -1.86 4.80 6.76
C ILE A 76 -1.67 6.22 7.29
N ASN A 77 -0.44 6.72 7.21
CA ASN A 77 -0.02 8.07 7.57
C ASN A 77 1.06 8.55 6.57
N GLU A 78 1.46 9.82 6.65
CA GLU A 78 2.55 10.38 5.83
C GLU A 78 3.88 9.61 6.00
N ASP A 79 4.07 8.97 7.15
CA ASP A 79 5.29 8.21 7.47
C ASP A 79 5.13 6.68 7.36
N VAL A 80 3.89 6.15 7.27
CA VAL A 80 3.63 4.70 7.37
C VAL A 80 2.94 4.19 6.12
N HIS A 81 3.62 3.31 5.41
CA HIS A 81 3.14 2.63 4.22
C HIS A 81 2.96 1.13 4.49
N PHE A 82 1.81 0.58 4.12
CA PHE A 82 1.52 -0.84 4.18
C PHE A 82 1.18 -1.37 2.80
N GLY A 83 1.70 -2.53 2.43
CA GLY A 83 1.46 -3.13 1.14
C GLY A 83 1.30 -4.65 1.22
N ILE A 84 0.28 -5.18 0.56
CA ILE A 84 0.05 -6.60 0.35
C ILE A 84 0.00 -6.88 -1.14
N ARG A 85 0.67 -7.95 -1.58
CA ARG A 85 0.54 -8.46 -2.95
C ARG A 85 0.28 -9.95 -2.94
N LEU A 86 -0.77 -10.35 -3.64
CA LEU A 86 -1.08 -11.73 -3.98
C LEU A 86 -0.62 -11.99 -5.41
N ALA A 87 -0.06 -13.18 -5.67
CA ALA A 87 0.33 -13.58 -7.00
C ALA A 87 0.04 -15.07 -7.26
N SER A 88 -0.40 -15.39 -8.46
CA SER A 88 -0.39 -16.78 -8.95
C SER A 88 1.04 -17.26 -9.09
N GLY A 89 1.32 -18.50 -8.75
CA GLY A 89 2.63 -19.09 -8.96
C GLY A 89 2.76 -20.44 -8.30
N ASP A 90 3.80 -21.15 -8.70
CA ASP A 90 4.12 -22.43 -8.11
C ASP A 90 4.76 -22.24 -6.74
N LEU A 91 4.25 -22.95 -5.73
CA LEU A 91 4.73 -22.90 -4.35
C LEU A 91 6.21 -23.28 -4.24
N GLY A 92 6.70 -24.14 -5.14
CA GLY A 92 8.11 -24.57 -5.18
C GLY A 92 9.06 -23.56 -5.81
N ASN A 93 8.55 -22.47 -6.42
CA ASN A 93 9.36 -21.56 -7.24
C ASN A 93 9.29 -20.10 -6.75
N PRO A 94 10.15 -19.70 -5.80
CA PRO A 94 10.14 -18.34 -5.22
C PRO A 94 10.61 -17.25 -6.19
N ILE A 95 11.23 -17.62 -7.30
CA ILE A 95 11.73 -16.71 -8.34
C ILE A 95 10.75 -16.55 -9.52
N SER A 96 9.56 -17.16 -9.49
CA SER A 96 8.61 -17.03 -10.60
C SER A 96 7.17 -17.12 -10.15
N THR A 97 6.44 -16.02 -10.35
CA THR A 97 4.98 -15.94 -10.21
C THR A 97 4.27 -16.30 -11.51
N ASN A 98 4.81 -17.26 -12.26
CA ASN A 98 4.14 -17.79 -13.46
C ASN A 98 3.59 -19.16 -13.13
N GLN A 99 2.28 -19.33 -13.32
CA GLN A 99 1.62 -20.61 -13.17
C GLN A 99 1.53 -21.31 -14.52
N THR A 100 1.87 -22.60 -14.55
CA THR A 100 1.75 -23.42 -15.76
C THR A 100 0.40 -24.14 -15.79
N MET A 101 -0.29 -24.10 -16.94
CA MET A 101 -1.57 -24.78 -17.18
C MET A 101 -1.37 -26.19 -17.77
N THR A 102 -0.45 -26.99 -17.23
CA THR A 102 -0.18 -28.35 -17.75
C THR A 102 -1.16 -29.38 -17.21
N ASP A 103 -1.60 -29.23 -15.97
CA ASP A 103 -2.48 -30.20 -15.32
C ASP A 103 -3.95 -29.80 -15.54
N LEU A 104 -4.68 -30.66 -16.26
CA LEU A 104 -6.12 -30.52 -16.47
C LEU A 104 -6.85 -30.65 -15.12
N LEU A 105 -7.79 -29.73 -14.85
CA LEU A 105 -8.68 -29.74 -13.68
C LEU A 105 -8.04 -29.59 -12.29
N THR A 106 -6.72 -29.39 -12.18
CA THR A 106 -6.11 -29.16 -10.85
C THR A 106 -6.28 -27.72 -10.38
N THR A 107 -6.44 -27.52 -9.07
CA THR A 107 -6.49 -26.19 -8.46
C THR A 107 -5.13 -25.51 -8.60
N LYS A 108 -5.14 -24.27 -9.08
CA LYS A 108 -3.92 -23.47 -9.26
C LYS A 108 -3.78 -22.51 -8.07
N PRO A 109 -2.72 -22.62 -7.25
CA PRO A 109 -2.62 -21.83 -6.04
C PRO A 109 -2.38 -20.34 -6.33
N ILE A 110 -2.91 -19.51 -5.43
CA ILE A 110 -2.58 -18.09 -5.31
C ILE A 110 -1.79 -17.93 -4.02
N ASN A 111 -0.62 -17.31 -4.11
CA ASN A 111 0.33 -17.20 -3.02
C ASN A 111 0.42 -15.77 -2.51
N LEU A 112 0.80 -15.63 -1.23
CA LEU A 112 1.18 -14.35 -0.66
C LEU A 112 2.58 -13.99 -1.15
N ASP A 113 2.63 -13.03 -2.07
CA ASP A 113 3.86 -12.64 -2.76
C ASP A 113 4.61 -11.57 -1.98
N ARG A 114 3.89 -10.56 -1.47
CA ARG A 114 4.42 -9.52 -0.59
C ARG A 114 3.44 -9.20 0.53
N ALA A 115 3.98 -8.87 1.70
CA ALA A 115 3.24 -8.35 2.83
C ALA A 115 4.25 -7.57 3.67
N PHE A 116 4.27 -6.25 3.53
CA PHE A 116 5.30 -5.42 4.14
C PHE A 116 4.70 -4.17 4.78
N LEU A 117 5.38 -3.72 5.82
CA LEU A 117 5.14 -2.45 6.48
C LEU A 117 6.43 -1.64 6.42
N THR A 118 6.32 -0.40 5.98
CA THR A 118 7.44 0.53 5.85
C THR A 118 7.13 1.79 6.66
N TYR A 119 8.08 2.19 7.50
CA TYR A 119 8.06 3.40 8.29
C TYR A 119 9.20 4.33 7.85
N SER A 120 8.84 5.52 7.40
CA SER A 120 9.76 6.56 6.93
C SER A 120 9.47 7.87 7.67
N PRO A 121 9.99 8.08 8.90
CA PRO A 121 9.76 9.30 9.69
C PRO A 121 10.38 10.56 9.07
N SER A 122 11.28 10.40 8.09
CA SER A 122 11.88 11.50 7.35
C SER A 122 12.42 10.98 6.02
N ASN A 123 12.68 11.87 5.07
CA ASN A 123 13.30 11.52 3.79
C ASN A 123 14.71 10.90 3.91
N ALA A 124 15.30 10.90 5.11
CA ALA A 124 16.64 10.40 5.38
C ALA A 124 16.68 8.95 5.88
N VAL A 125 15.60 8.43 6.47
CA VAL A 125 15.59 7.09 7.09
C VAL A 125 14.32 6.35 6.73
N THR A 126 14.47 5.15 6.17
CA THR A 126 13.37 4.23 5.89
C THR A 126 13.65 2.90 6.58
N ILE A 127 12.72 2.46 7.41
CA ILE A 127 12.77 1.16 8.09
C ILE A 127 11.58 0.35 7.58
N GLY A 128 11.81 -0.87 7.13
CA GLY A 128 10.73 -1.72 6.65
C GLY A 128 10.89 -3.16 7.12
N GLY A 129 9.77 -3.86 7.23
CA GLY A 129 9.74 -5.25 7.66
C GLY A 129 8.63 -6.05 7.00
N GLY A 130 8.79 -7.37 6.99
CA GLY A 130 7.86 -8.32 6.39
C GLY A 130 8.45 -8.99 5.14
N LYS A 131 7.59 -9.30 4.18
CA LYS A 131 7.95 -9.85 2.87
C LYS A 131 7.91 -8.75 1.81
N PHE A 132 9.06 -8.18 1.46
CA PHE A 132 9.21 -7.00 0.62
C PHE A 132 10.03 -7.29 -0.65
N GLY A 133 9.89 -6.42 -1.66
CA GLY A 133 10.77 -6.47 -2.84
C GLY A 133 12.18 -6.02 -2.49
N LEU A 134 13.19 -6.44 -3.26
CA LEU A 134 14.59 -6.10 -2.96
C LEU A 134 14.80 -4.60 -2.63
N PRO A 135 15.35 -4.29 -1.44
CA PRO A 135 15.58 -2.92 -0.98
C PRO A 135 16.88 -2.32 -1.55
N VAL A 136 17.69 -3.09 -2.27
CA VAL A 136 18.95 -2.63 -2.87
C VAL A 136 18.78 -2.32 -4.35
N THR A 137 19.60 -1.40 -4.87
CA THR A 137 19.70 -1.16 -6.31
C THR A 137 20.01 -2.48 -7.01
N ARG A 138 19.14 -2.88 -7.93
CA ARG A 138 19.30 -4.14 -8.67
C ARG A 138 20.23 -3.92 -9.85
N THR A 139 21.18 -4.84 -10.02
CA THR A 139 21.84 -5.07 -11.31
C THR A 139 21.38 -6.42 -11.86
N GLN A 140 21.56 -6.66 -13.15
CA GLN A 140 21.23 -7.95 -13.78
C GLN A 140 21.97 -9.15 -13.15
N MET A 141 23.03 -8.88 -12.36
CA MET A 141 23.88 -9.89 -11.74
C MET A 141 23.51 -10.20 -10.27
N THR A 142 22.75 -9.33 -9.59
CA THR A 142 22.58 -9.49 -8.14
C THR A 142 21.46 -10.49 -7.80
N PHE A 143 20.22 -10.22 -8.24
CA PHE A 143 19.06 -11.01 -7.88
C PHE A 143 17.94 -10.90 -8.93
N ASP A 144 17.13 -11.96 -9.06
CA ASP A 144 15.98 -11.96 -9.98
C ASP A 144 14.96 -10.86 -9.63
N SER A 145 14.34 -10.31 -10.67
CA SER A 145 13.24 -9.34 -10.59
C SER A 145 12.06 -9.79 -9.71
N ASP A 146 11.75 -11.08 -9.73
CA ASP A 146 10.57 -11.67 -9.09
C ASP A 146 10.85 -12.19 -7.67
N LEU A 147 12.09 -12.13 -7.18
CA LEU A 147 12.46 -12.54 -5.83
C LEU A 147 12.01 -11.50 -4.78
N ASN A 148 11.34 -11.97 -3.72
CA ASN A 148 10.94 -11.17 -2.56
C ASN A 148 11.68 -11.66 -1.32
N TRP A 149 12.23 -10.71 -0.56
CA TRP A 149 12.98 -10.96 0.65
C TRP A 149 12.05 -10.95 1.85
N GLU A 150 12.42 -11.68 2.89
CA GLU A 150 11.72 -11.72 4.17
C GLU A 150 12.66 -11.22 5.26
N GLY A 151 12.17 -10.36 6.14
CA GLY A 151 12.92 -9.90 7.29
C GLY A 151 12.68 -8.44 7.63
N VAL A 152 13.74 -7.74 8.01
CA VAL A 152 13.74 -6.32 8.34
C VAL A 152 14.89 -5.66 7.61
N TYR A 153 14.68 -4.46 7.10
CA TYR A 153 15.71 -3.65 6.47
C TYR A 153 15.65 -2.22 6.96
N GLN A 154 16.79 -1.55 6.89
CA GLN A 154 16.94 -0.14 7.17
C GLN A 154 17.77 0.51 6.08
N GLN A 155 17.28 1.62 5.55
CA GLN A 155 17.94 2.43 4.54
C GLN A 155 18.19 3.82 5.08
N PHE A 156 19.38 4.33 4.81
CA PHE A 156 19.76 5.70 5.10
C PHE A 156 20.03 6.43 3.78
N ARG A 157 19.31 7.52 3.53
CA ARG A 157 19.50 8.37 2.36
C ARG A 157 20.23 9.63 2.80
N LYS A 158 21.50 9.77 2.43
CA LYS A 158 22.22 11.04 2.62
C LYS A 158 21.81 12.02 1.53
N THR A 159 21.15 13.11 1.93
CA THR A 159 20.99 14.31 1.09
C THR A 159 22.35 15.00 0.99
N THR A 160 23.18 14.59 0.04
CA THR A 160 24.32 15.39 -0.41
C THR A 160 24.11 15.61 -1.90
N GLY A 161 24.06 16.88 -2.30
CA GLY A 161 23.46 17.33 -3.55
C GLY A 161 24.00 16.73 -4.85
N LEU A 162 23.17 16.87 -5.89
CA LEU A 162 23.46 16.83 -7.34
C LEU A 162 24.40 15.76 -7.91
N VAL A 163 24.68 14.63 -7.26
CA VAL A 163 25.19 13.47 -8.01
C VAL A 163 24.63 12.18 -7.43
N SER A 164 23.64 11.61 -8.11
CA SER A 164 23.18 10.25 -7.91
C SER A 164 24.22 9.28 -8.49
N VAL A 165 25.34 9.06 -7.80
CA VAL A 165 26.16 7.87 -8.07
C VAL A 165 25.47 6.69 -7.41
N LYS A 166 24.79 5.88 -8.24
CA LYS A 166 24.22 4.60 -7.85
C LYS A 166 25.29 3.55 -8.09
N PHE A 167 25.81 2.95 -7.02
CA PHE A 167 26.49 1.67 -7.11
C PHE A 167 25.45 0.54 -7.13
#